data_AF-A0A821YBV0-F1
#
_entry.id   AF-A0A821YBV0-F1
#
_cell.length_a   1.000
_cell.length_b   1.000
_cell.length_c   1.000
_cell.angle_alpha   90.00
_cell.angle_beta   90.00
_cell.angle_gamma   90.00
#
_symmetry.space_group_name_H-M   'P 1'
#
loop_
_entity.id
_entity.type
_entity.pdbx_description
1 polymer ?
#
loop_
_entity_poly.entity_id
_entity_poly.type
_entity_poly.pdbx_seq_one_letter_code
_entity_poly.pdbx_strand_id
1 'polypeptide(L)'
;MNLKIDIDKVQYDASKRSLAKVQLNSLWGKLALNRENYDEYAIVESNEELWGYLYDKSFEVKDLFCGTKKALVRYKTVKEYNSKISRGVNVVIAA
;
A
#
# COMPACT_ATOMS: atom_id res chain seq x y z
N MET A 1 23.28 -13.10 -1.52
CA MET A 1 23.79 -11.76 -1.14
C MET A 1 23.76 -11.69 0.38
N ASN A 2 24.93 -11.71 1.03
CA ASN A 2 25.03 -11.72 2.51
C ASN A 2 25.32 -10.30 3.01
N LEU A 3 24.31 -9.66 3.60
CA LEU A 3 24.48 -8.40 4.34
C LEU A 3 25.10 -8.74 5.71
N LYS A 4 26.42 -8.61 5.83
CA LYS A 4 27.11 -8.71 7.11
C LYS A 4 27.20 -7.32 7.73
N ILE A 5 26.69 -7.19 8.96
CA ILE A 5 26.84 -5.96 9.74
C ILE A 5 28.22 -5.99 10.37
N ASP A 6 29.02 -4.97 10.06
CA ASP A 6 30.33 -4.76 10.64
C ASP A 6 30.15 -4.10 12.01
N ILE A 7 30.33 -4.89 13.08
CA ILE A 7 30.06 -4.49 14.46
C ILE A 7 30.96 -3.33 14.90
N ASP A 8 32.18 -3.28 14.38
CA ASP A 8 33.17 -2.25 14.74
C ASP A 8 32.80 -0.86 14.19
N LYS A 9 31.85 -0.81 13.24
CA LYS A 9 31.29 0.44 12.69
C LYS A 9 29.98 0.85 13.33
N VAL A 10 29.44 0.07 14.26
CA VAL A 10 28.19 0.38 14.94
C VAL A 10 28.44 1.42 16.03
N GLN A 11 28.11 2.67 15.74
CA GLN A 11 28.09 3.72 16.75
C GLN A 11 26.76 3.74 17.50
N TYR A 12 26.83 3.78 18.83
CA TYR A 12 25.64 3.82 19.68
C TYR A 12 25.13 5.25 19.83
N ASP A 13 24.07 5.57 19.10
CA ASP A 13 23.39 6.87 19.13
C ASP A 13 21.91 6.67 19.49
N ALA A 14 21.54 7.07 20.70
CA ALA A 14 20.20 6.86 21.24
C ALA A 14 19.11 7.57 20.40
N SER A 15 19.42 8.74 19.86
CA SER A 15 18.48 9.55 19.06
C SER A 15 18.27 8.94 17.69
N LYS A 16 19.34 8.48 17.03
CA LYS A 16 19.20 7.77 15.74
C LYS A 16 18.47 6.44 15.91
N ARG A 17 18.71 5.74 17.02
CA ARG A 17 18.02 4.47 17.31
C ARG A 17 16.53 4.66 17.56
N SER A 18 16.12 5.68 18.30
CA SER A 18 14.70 5.97 18.53
C SER A 18 14.00 6.34 17.23
N LEU A 19 14.64 7.16 16.38
CA LEU A 19 14.11 7.52 15.06
C LEU A 19 13.97 6.28 14.15
N ALA A 20 14.99 5.41 14.12
CA ALA A 20 14.94 4.16 13.36
C ALA A 20 13.81 3.23 13.84
N LYS A 21 13.59 3.12 15.16
CA LYS A 21 12.46 2.37 15.72
C LYS A 21 11.12 2.93 15.24
N VAL A 22 10.93 4.25 15.30
CA VAL A 22 9.69 4.90 14.84
C VAL A 22 9.46 4.64 13.35
N GLN A 23 10.51 4.75 12.52
CA GLN A 23 10.41 4.52 11.09
C GLN A 23 10.06 3.06 10.76
N LEU A 24 10.70 2.10 11.42
CA LEU A 24 10.42 0.67 11.20
C LEU A 24 9.00 0.30 11.65
N ASN A 25 8.58 0.79 12.82
CA ASN A 25 7.21 0.56 13.32
C ASN A 25 6.17 1.22 12.40
N SER A 26 6.45 2.42 11.91
CA SER A 26 5.56 3.14 10.99
C SER A 26 5.50 2.46 9.61
N LEU A 27 6.61 1.90 9.14
CA LEU A 27 6.65 1.13 7.90
C LEU A 27 5.81 -0.13 8.02
N TRP A 28 5.97 -0.88 9.11
CA TRP A 28 5.15 -2.06 9.37
C TRP A 28 3.66 -1.73 9.47
N GLY A 29 3.33 -0.63 10.17
CA GLY A 29 1.98 -0.08 10.20
C GLY A 29 1.44 0.20 8.81
N LYS A 30 2.20 0.88 7.94
CA LYS A 30 1.79 1.17 6.56
C LYS A 30 1.60 -0.09 5.70
N LEU A 31 2.40 -1.14 5.91
CA LEU A 31 2.24 -2.41 5.21
C LEU A 31 1.00 -3.19 5.71
N ALA A 32 0.65 -3.03 6.99
CA ALA A 32 -0.49 -3.67 7.62
C ALA A 32 -1.80 -2.87 7.51
N LEU A 33 -1.76 -1.59 7.12
CA LEU A 33 -2.96 -0.80 6.88
C LEU A 33 -3.84 -1.48 5.83
N ASN A 34 -5.13 -1.56 6.13
CA ASN A 34 -6.12 -2.17 5.25
C ASN A 34 -6.03 -1.58 3.84
N ARG A 35 -5.85 -2.46 2.85
CA ARG A 35 -5.81 -2.13 1.41
C ARG A 35 -7.09 -1.46 0.89
N GLU A 36 -8.13 -1.39 1.71
CA GLU A 36 -9.47 -0.90 1.36
C GLU A 36 -9.52 0.56 0.92
N ASN A 37 -8.49 1.35 1.22
CA ASN A 37 -8.37 2.75 0.78
C ASN A 37 -7.19 3.03 -0.14
N TYR A 38 -6.47 2.00 -0.59
CA TYR A 38 -5.37 2.18 -1.53
C TYR A 38 -5.89 2.09 -2.96
N ASP A 39 -5.32 2.93 -3.81
CA ASP A 39 -5.57 2.84 -5.24
C ASP A 39 -4.75 1.69 -5.80
N GLU A 40 -5.44 0.78 -6.48
CA GLU A 40 -4.84 -0.34 -7.18
C GLU A 40 -4.46 0.09 -8.59
N TYR A 41 -3.44 -0.57 -9.14
CA TYR A 41 -2.96 -0.33 -10.49
C TYR A 41 -3.03 -1.63 -11.27
N ALA A 42 -3.75 -1.62 -12.39
CA ALA A 42 -3.75 -2.70 -13.36
C ALA A 42 -3.04 -2.24 -14.64
N ILE A 43 -2.17 -3.09 -15.18
CA ILE A 43 -1.66 -2.95 -16.53
C ILE A 43 -2.57 -3.78 -17.42
N VAL A 44 -3.29 -3.12 -18.31
CA VAL A 44 -4.26 -3.69 -19.21
C VAL A 44 -3.66 -3.78 -20.60
N GLU A 45 -3.75 -4.95 -21.22
CA GLU A 45 -3.19 -5.21 -22.56
C GLU A 45 -4.29 -5.35 -23.62
N SER A 46 -5.50 -5.75 -23.21
CA SER A 46 -6.66 -5.90 -24.11
C SER A 46 -7.68 -4.77 -23.91
N ASN A 47 -8.32 -4.36 -25.01
CA ASN A 47 -9.41 -3.38 -24.95
C ASN A 47 -10.60 -3.91 -24.16
N GLU A 48 -10.86 -5.21 -24.18
CA GLU A 48 -11.99 -5.82 -23.46
C GLU A 48 -11.84 -5.68 -21.93
N GLU A 49 -10.62 -5.91 -21.44
CA GLU A 49 -10.27 -5.71 -20.02
C GLU A 49 -10.40 -4.23 -19.61
N LEU A 50 -10.00 -3.31 -20.50
CA LEU A 50 -10.10 -1.88 -20.26
C LEU A 50 -11.56 -1.45 -20.08
N TRP A 51 -12.44 -1.96 -20.94
CA TRP A 51 -13.87 -1.71 -20.85
C TRP A 51 -14.49 -2.33 -19.59
N GLY A 52 -13.98 -3.47 -19.14
CA GLY A 52 -14.34 -4.07 -17.86
C GLY A 52 -14.10 -3.10 -16.69
N TYR A 53 -12.93 -2.47 -16.63
CA TYR A 53 -12.64 -1.48 -15.58
C TYR A 53 -13.44 -0.17 -15.71
N LEU A 54 -13.74 0.28 -16.93
CA LEU A 54 -14.43 1.55 -17.16
C LEU A 54 -15.95 1.48 -16.98
N TYR A 55 -16.58 0.34 -17.27
CA TYR A 55 -18.04 0.20 -17.24
C TYR A 55 -18.57 -0.60 -16.05
N ASP A 56 -17.74 -1.40 -15.37
CA ASP A 56 -18.17 -2.10 -14.16
C ASP A 56 -18.25 -1.12 -12.98
N LYS A 57 -19.45 -1.03 -12.40
CA LYS A 57 -19.74 -0.18 -11.24
C LYS A 57 -19.00 -0.60 -9.97
N SER A 58 -18.42 -1.80 -9.97
CA SER A 58 -17.59 -2.32 -8.88
C SER A 58 -16.24 -1.59 -8.77
N PHE A 59 -15.81 -0.89 -9.82
CA PHE A 59 -14.56 -0.16 -9.86
C PHE A 59 -14.78 1.35 -10.03
N GLU A 60 -14.15 2.12 -9.17
CA GLU A 60 -14.02 3.56 -9.32
C GLU A 60 -12.66 3.86 -9.96
N VAL A 61 -12.66 4.12 -11.27
CA VAL A 61 -11.44 4.48 -12.00
C VAL A 61 -11.10 5.94 -11.73
N LYS A 62 -9.88 6.19 -11.22
CA LYS A 62 -9.40 7.53 -10.90
C LYS A 62 -8.53 8.13 -12.00
N ASP A 63 -7.56 7.35 -12.46
CA ASP A 63 -6.61 7.78 -13.49
C ASP A 63 -6.44 6.68 -14.54
N LEU A 64 -6.22 7.11 -15.78
CA LEU A 64 -6.01 6.24 -16.91
C LEU A 64 -4.83 6.77 -17.75
N PHE A 65 -3.81 5.95 -17.91
CA PHE A 65 -2.64 6.28 -18.74
C PHE A 65 -2.54 5.30 -19.91
N CYS A 66 -2.77 5.79 -21.12
CA CYS A 66 -2.66 4.98 -22.33
C CYS A 66 -1.27 5.10 -22.95
N GLY A 67 -0.53 4.00 -22.98
CA GLY A 67 0.60 3.81 -23.87
C GLY A 67 0.16 3.28 -25.24
N THR A 68 1.11 3.04 -26.14
CA THR A 68 0.85 2.59 -27.51
C THR A 68 0.26 1.19 -27.63
N LYS A 69 0.48 0.31 -26.64
CA LYS A 69 0.02 -1.09 -26.66
C LYS A 69 -0.58 -1.56 -25.33
N LYS A 70 -0.52 -0.72 -24.29
CA LYS A 70 -0.95 -1.07 -22.93
C LYS A 70 -1.53 0.18 -22.27
N ALA A 71 -2.51 -0.01 -21.41
CA ALA A 71 -3.04 1.03 -20.56
C ALA A 71 -2.73 0.72 -19.10
N LEU A 72 -2.37 1.73 -18.31
CA LEU A 72 -2.30 1.64 -16.86
C LEU A 72 -3.58 2.25 -16.30
N VAL A 73 -4.36 1.46 -15.58
CA VAL A 73 -5.61 1.88 -14.94
C VAL A 73 -5.37 1.96 -13.45
N ARG A 74 -5.61 3.13 -12.87
CA ARG A 74 -5.66 3.32 -11.43
C ARG A 74 -7.11 3.27 -10.99
N TYR A 75 -7.46 2.29 -10.18
CA TYR A 75 -8.84 2.07 -9.75
C TYR A 75 -8.93 1.80 -8.25
N LYS A 76 -10.13 2.00 -7.71
CA LYS A 76 -10.50 1.62 -6.35
C LYS A 76 -11.71 0.69 -6.40
N THR A 77 -11.62 -0.45 -5.74
CA THR A 77 -12.75 -1.38 -5.67
C THR A 77 -13.79 -0.86 -4.69
N VAL A 78 -15.00 -0.60 -5.18
CA VAL A 78 -16.14 -0.16 -4.37
C VAL A 78 -16.77 -1.39 -3.73
N LYS A 79 -16.35 -1.74 -2.51
CA LYS A 79 -17.07 -2.74 -1.73
C LYS A 79 -18.36 -2.12 -1.19
N GLU A 80 -19.51 -2.56 -1.71
CA GLU A 80 -20.79 -2.24 -1.07
C GLU A 80 -20.77 -2.75 0.37
N TYR A 81 -20.94 -1.82 1.29
CA TYR A 81 -20.70 -2.00 2.72
C TYR A 81 -21.85 -2.77 3.36
N ASN A 82 -21.84 -4.10 3.27
CA ASN A 82 -22.75 -4.94 4.03
C ASN A 82 -22.15 -5.38 5.38
N SER A 83 -22.56 -4.63 6.41
CA SER A 83 -22.71 -5.00 7.83
C SER A 83 -21.49 -5.00 8.79
N LYS A 84 -21.67 -4.17 9.83
CA LYS A 84 -21.37 -4.40 11.27
C LYS A 84 -19.97 -4.90 11.72
N ILE A 85 -19.26 -3.98 12.38
CA ILE A 85 -18.37 -4.13 13.57
C ILE A 85 -17.00 -4.82 13.37
N SER A 86 -15.91 -4.08 13.59
CA SER A 86 -14.99 -4.36 14.72
C SER A 86 -13.90 -3.30 14.95
N ARG A 87 -13.97 -2.69 16.14
CA ARG A 87 -12.90 -2.43 17.12
C ARG A 87 -11.50 -1.98 16.63
N GLY A 88 -11.17 -0.75 17.00
CA GLY A 88 -9.95 -0.45 17.78
C GLY A 88 -8.68 -0.16 16.99
N VAL A 89 -8.41 1.13 16.72
CA VAL A 89 -7.05 1.59 16.46
C VAL A 89 -6.32 1.65 17.80
N ASN A 90 -5.78 0.52 18.24
CA ASN A 90 -4.80 0.51 19.32
C ASN A 90 -3.46 0.95 18.72
N VAL A 91 -3.13 2.23 18.88
CA VAL A 91 -1.76 2.71 18.72
C VAL A 91 -0.97 2.14 19.88
N VAL A 92 -0.35 0.97 19.69
CA VAL A 92 0.62 0.44 20.65
C VAL A 92 1.94 1.17 20.43
N ILE A 93 2.21 2.16 21.28
CA ILE A 93 3.55 2.70 21.45
C ILE A 93 4.28 1.72 22.39
N ALA A 94 5.14 0.88 21.83
CA ALA A 94 6.09 0.13 22.64
C ALA A 94 7.14 1.13 23.18
N ALA A 95 7.06 1.42 24.48
CA ALA A 95 8.05 2.18 25.24
C ALA A 95 9.35 1.36 25.39
#